data_AF-A0A1H7NMQ0-F1
#
_entry.id   AF-A0A1H7NMQ0-F1
#
_cell.length_a   1.000
_cell.length_b   1.000
_cell.length_c   1.000
_cell.angle_alpha   90.00
_cell.angle_beta   90.00
_cell.angle_gamma   90.00
#
_symmetry.space_group_name_H-M   'P 1'
#
loop_
_entity.id
_entity.type
_entity.pdbx_description
1 polymer ?
#
loop_
_entity_poly.entity_id
_entity_poly.type
_entity_poly.pdbx_seq_one_letter_code
_entity_poly.pdbx_strand_id
1 'polypeptide(L)'
;MRLFCALAVAVISSTPPPAAADETWLVYNDTARQRIAAATCPFEDDAGHFYCIALDCAPDGPLEITVMIAGGGPSTDAFPGIFAVDGRTFAALSFQRTAQDDHLEFRATHDPARHGGLIAALRGGGLGLLILDPAGEKLGQTMPLSGAGPAIGTALQGCAPQVMAELANSTPPRVAQPAAALPAPVARAQAEILTDCGQGTQFGPGFAQQHDFDRDGILDVLMRYEAVQCAAIASMYCGSGGCGHRLHRGLPGGAYDDGVYFTAHSATVTENPPGLVLETHGSTCGLTGAAGPCIQRLIWQYGNLITLPGN
;
A
#
# COMPACT_ATOMS: atom_id res chain seq x y z
N MET A 1 -75.20 -31.38 -11.79
CA MET A 1 -74.28 -30.60 -12.64
C MET A 1 -73.05 -30.30 -11.79
N ARG A 2 -71.94 -31.03 -12.01
CA ARG A 2 -70.72 -30.98 -11.18
C ARG A 2 -69.76 -29.95 -11.79
N LEU A 3 -69.34 -28.95 -11.01
CA LEU A 3 -68.32 -27.98 -11.42
C LEU A 3 -67.03 -28.30 -10.64
N PHE A 4 -66.05 -28.88 -11.33
CA PHE A 4 -64.69 -29.09 -10.82
C PHE A 4 -63.90 -27.78 -11.01
N CYS A 5 -63.45 -27.18 -9.92
CA CYS A 5 -62.51 -26.06 -9.94
C CYS A 5 -61.09 -26.64 -9.87
N ALA A 6 -60.31 -26.45 -10.95
CA ALA A 6 -58.92 -26.89 -11.03
C ALA A 6 -58.03 -25.91 -10.25
N LEU A 7 -57.35 -26.41 -9.22
CA LEU A 7 -56.35 -25.67 -8.46
C LEU A 7 -54.99 -25.81 -9.16
N ALA A 8 -54.47 -24.72 -9.71
CA ALA A 8 -53.12 -24.68 -10.28
C ALA A 8 -52.09 -24.55 -9.14
N VAL A 9 -51.27 -25.58 -8.96
CA VAL A 9 -50.12 -25.56 -8.05
C VAL A 9 -48.94 -24.93 -8.78
N ALA A 10 -48.56 -23.71 -8.38
CA ALA A 10 -47.34 -23.08 -8.85
C ALA A 10 -46.13 -23.69 -8.11
N VAL A 11 -45.26 -24.38 -8.86
CA VAL A 11 -43.97 -24.86 -8.35
C VAL A 11 -43.02 -23.67 -8.32
N ILE A 12 -42.74 -23.14 -7.12
CA ILE A 12 -41.75 -22.09 -6.91
C ILE A 12 -40.38 -22.79 -6.82
N SER A 13 -39.60 -22.70 -7.88
CA SER A 13 -38.20 -23.16 -7.91
C SER A 13 -37.36 -22.30 -6.96
N SER A 14 -37.12 -22.76 -5.73
CA SER A 14 -36.18 -22.13 -4.81
C SER A 14 -34.75 -22.46 -5.26
N THR A 15 -34.13 -21.59 -6.04
CA THR A 15 -32.66 -21.62 -6.18
C THR A 15 -32.06 -21.30 -4.81
N PRO A 16 -31.20 -22.18 -4.26
CA PRO A 16 -30.46 -21.83 -3.05
C PRO A 16 -29.67 -20.55 -3.32
N PRO A 17 -29.64 -19.59 -2.38
CA PRO A 17 -28.78 -18.43 -2.53
C PRO A 17 -27.34 -18.90 -2.73
N PRO A 18 -26.54 -18.19 -3.53
CA PRO A 18 -25.10 -18.46 -3.58
C PRO A 18 -24.58 -18.49 -2.14
N ALA A 19 -23.77 -19.49 -1.80
CA ALA A 19 -23.09 -19.55 -0.51
C ALA A 19 -22.45 -18.17 -0.28
N ALA A 20 -22.86 -17.48 0.79
CA ALA A 20 -22.26 -16.21 1.16
C ALA A 20 -20.76 -16.46 1.27
N ALA A 21 -19.97 -15.85 0.38
CA ALA A 21 -18.54 -15.83 0.53
C ALA A 21 -18.26 -15.27 1.92
N ASP A 22 -17.43 -15.96 2.72
CA ASP A 22 -17.14 -15.60 4.11
C ASP A 22 -16.82 -14.10 4.22
N GLU A 23 -17.82 -13.31 4.63
CA GLU A 23 -17.68 -11.88 4.82
C GLU A 23 -16.80 -11.70 6.05
N THR A 24 -15.56 -11.29 5.82
CA THR A 24 -14.56 -11.13 6.88
C THR A 24 -14.74 -9.82 7.64
N TRP A 25 -15.58 -8.93 7.12
CA TRP A 25 -15.94 -7.66 7.71
C TRP A 25 -17.37 -7.68 8.23
N LEU A 26 -17.52 -7.37 9.51
CA LEU A 26 -18.79 -7.37 10.22
C LEU A 26 -19.15 -5.94 10.66
N VAL A 27 -20.46 -5.68 10.75
CA VAL A 27 -20.97 -4.46 11.37
C VAL A 27 -21.28 -4.75 12.83
N TYR A 28 -20.68 -3.98 13.73
CA TYR A 28 -20.93 -4.06 15.17
C TYR A 28 -21.64 -2.81 15.66
N ASN A 29 -22.59 -2.99 16.58
CA ASN A 29 -23.24 -1.88 17.27
C ASN A 29 -22.76 -1.88 18.73
N ASP A 30 -21.81 -0.99 19.03
CA ASP A 30 -21.33 -0.76 20.37
C ASP A 30 -22.34 0.10 21.12
N THR A 31 -23.33 -0.57 21.72
CA THR A 31 -24.37 0.11 22.48
C THR A 31 -23.85 0.84 23.72
N ALA A 32 -22.75 0.36 24.31
CA ALA A 32 -22.13 0.97 25.48
C ALA A 32 -21.51 2.33 25.14
N ARG A 33 -20.90 2.43 23.95
CA ARG A 33 -20.29 3.67 23.45
C ARG A 33 -21.19 4.45 22.49
N GLN A 34 -22.36 3.91 22.15
CA GLN A 34 -23.31 4.41 21.15
C GLN A 34 -22.67 4.60 19.77
N ARG A 35 -21.97 3.57 19.28
CA ARG A 35 -21.23 3.61 18.01
C ARG A 35 -21.61 2.48 17.08
N ILE A 36 -21.56 2.74 15.78
CA ILE A 36 -21.64 1.71 14.74
C ILE A 36 -20.24 1.57 14.16
N ALA A 37 -19.69 0.36 14.22
CA ALA A 37 -18.35 0.04 13.78
C ALA A 37 -18.38 -0.98 12.63
N ALA A 38 -17.38 -0.90 11.76
CA ALA A 38 -17.05 -1.95 10.80
C ALA A 38 -15.75 -2.61 11.26
N ALA A 39 -15.76 -3.91 11.49
CA ALA A 39 -14.63 -4.60 12.08
C ALA A 39 -14.27 -5.89 11.34
N THR A 40 -13.00 -6.25 11.39
CA THR A 40 -12.49 -7.55 10.94
C THR A 40 -11.47 -8.07 11.95
N CYS A 41 -11.47 -9.38 12.18
CA CYS A 41 -10.53 -10.06 13.06
C CYS A 41 -9.68 -11.04 12.23
N PRO A 42 -8.59 -10.57 11.61
CA PRO A 42 -7.75 -11.42 10.76
C PRO A 42 -7.02 -12.52 11.53
N PHE A 43 -7.00 -12.47 12.86
CA PHE A 43 -6.49 -13.53 13.71
C PHE A 43 -7.39 -13.71 14.94
N GLU A 44 -7.78 -14.94 15.19
CA GLU A 44 -8.46 -15.40 16.40
C GLU A 44 -8.07 -16.87 16.63
N ASP A 45 -7.82 -17.26 17.88
CA ASP A 45 -7.53 -18.65 18.26
C ASP A 45 -8.41 -19.17 19.41
N ASP A 46 -8.37 -20.48 19.64
CA ASP A 46 -9.17 -21.14 20.68
C ASP A 46 -8.78 -20.73 22.12
N ALA A 47 -7.64 -20.08 22.30
CA ALA A 47 -7.19 -19.55 23.59
C ALA A 47 -7.77 -18.16 23.87
N GLY A 48 -8.55 -17.60 22.95
CA GLY A 48 -9.12 -16.26 23.05
C GLY A 48 -8.12 -15.16 22.72
N HIS A 49 -6.99 -15.50 22.07
CA HIS A 49 -6.12 -14.49 21.50
C HIS A 49 -6.72 -14.00 20.21
N PHE A 50 -6.68 -12.69 19.99
CA PHE A 50 -7.19 -12.10 18.77
C PHE A 50 -6.44 -10.84 18.40
N TYR A 51 -6.50 -10.52 17.11
CA TYR A 51 -6.12 -9.23 16.55
C TYR A 51 -7.24 -8.77 15.66
N CYS A 52 -7.87 -7.66 16.02
CA CYS A 52 -8.99 -7.09 15.29
C CYS A 52 -8.73 -5.62 14.94
N ILE A 53 -9.27 -5.20 13.80
CA ILE A 53 -9.26 -3.81 13.34
C ILE A 53 -10.71 -3.38 13.20
N ALA A 54 -11.03 -2.18 13.69
CA ALA A 54 -12.33 -1.57 13.56
C ALA A 54 -12.24 -0.12 13.07
N LEU A 55 -13.27 0.30 12.34
CA LEU A 55 -13.49 1.67 11.93
C LEU A 55 -14.85 2.12 12.48
N ASP A 56 -14.86 3.17 13.28
CA ASP A 56 -16.06 3.73 13.89
C ASP A 56 -15.93 5.25 14.01
N CYS A 57 -17.04 5.94 14.22
CA CYS A 57 -17.01 7.36 14.55
C CYS A 57 -17.30 7.53 16.04
N ALA A 58 -16.50 8.39 16.69
CA ALA A 58 -16.88 8.88 18.00
C ALA A 58 -18.21 9.68 17.91
N PRO A 59 -19.06 9.70 18.95
CA PRO A 59 -20.25 10.53 18.97
C PRO A 59 -19.89 11.99 18.69
N ASP A 60 -20.42 12.54 17.59
CA ASP A 60 -20.08 13.87 17.06
C ASP A 60 -18.59 14.14 16.79
N GLY A 61 -17.77 13.09 16.81
CA GLY A 61 -16.31 13.16 16.72
C GLY A 61 -15.78 12.67 15.38
N PRO A 62 -14.44 12.56 15.27
CA PRO A 62 -13.80 12.13 14.04
C PRO A 62 -14.01 10.63 13.79
N LEU A 63 -13.68 10.20 12.57
CA LEU A 63 -13.49 8.79 12.26
C LEU A 63 -12.25 8.28 13.02
N GLU A 64 -12.43 7.20 13.78
CA GLU A 64 -11.37 6.51 14.50
C GLU A 64 -11.07 5.17 13.81
N ILE A 65 -9.80 4.79 13.83
CA ILE A 65 -9.33 3.45 13.47
C ILE A 65 -8.82 2.83 14.76
N THR A 66 -9.40 1.70 15.13
CA THR A 66 -9.12 1.00 16.38
C THR A 66 -8.46 -0.34 16.08
N VAL A 67 -7.40 -0.66 16.83
CA VAL A 67 -6.78 -1.99 16.87
C VAL A 67 -7.03 -2.59 18.25
N MET A 68 -7.54 -3.81 18.28
CA MET A 68 -7.82 -4.56 19.50
C MET A 68 -6.97 -5.82 19.51
N ILE A 69 -6.24 -6.06 20.60
CA ILE A 69 -5.29 -7.17 20.73
C ILE A 69 -5.50 -7.87 22.08
N ALA A 70 -5.72 -9.19 22.05
CA ALA A 70 -5.69 -10.06 23.22
C ALA A 70 -4.67 -11.19 23.05
N GLY A 71 -4.12 -11.69 24.16
CA GLY A 71 -3.07 -12.71 24.15
C GLY A 71 -1.64 -12.19 24.21
N GLY A 72 -1.47 -10.89 24.50
CA GLY A 72 -0.19 -10.20 24.50
C GLY A 72 -0.27 -8.92 23.65
N GLY A 73 0.84 -8.21 23.54
CA GLY A 73 0.92 -7.03 22.69
C GLY A 73 2.01 -6.07 23.13
N PRO A 74 2.15 -4.94 22.42
CA PRO A 74 3.19 -3.98 22.71
C PRO A 74 3.00 -3.36 24.11
N SER A 75 4.11 -3.17 24.82
CA SER A 75 4.13 -2.52 26.13
C SER A 75 4.13 -0.99 26.04
N THR A 76 4.18 -0.43 24.84
CA THR A 76 4.18 1.01 24.60
C THR A 76 2.76 1.58 24.59
N ASP A 77 2.61 2.83 25.02
CA ASP A 77 1.32 3.52 25.02
C ASP A 77 0.98 4.20 23.69
N ALA A 78 1.94 4.29 22.77
CA ALA A 78 1.72 4.82 21.44
C ALA A 78 2.72 4.23 20.43
N PHE A 79 2.32 4.18 19.17
CA PHE A 79 3.18 3.79 18.04
C PHE A 79 2.61 4.27 16.69
N PRO A 80 3.45 4.45 15.66
CA PRO A 80 2.96 4.68 14.32
C PRO A 80 2.42 3.38 13.71
N GLY A 81 1.41 3.49 12.86
CA GLY A 81 0.93 2.39 12.04
C GLY A 81 0.68 2.84 10.61
N ILE A 82 0.88 1.95 9.65
CA ILE A 82 0.78 2.22 8.22
C ILE A 82 -0.20 1.23 7.62
N PHE A 83 -1.19 1.73 6.89
CA PHE A 83 -2.02 0.89 6.04
C PHE A 83 -1.40 0.77 4.65
N ALA A 84 -1.50 -0.42 4.08
CA ALA A 84 -1.39 -0.63 2.65
C ALA A 84 -2.64 -1.34 2.13
N VAL A 85 -3.12 -0.95 0.95
CA VAL A 85 -4.23 -1.60 0.25
C VAL A 85 -3.82 -1.91 -1.17
N ASP A 86 -3.89 -3.19 -1.56
CA ASP A 86 -3.46 -3.65 -2.90
C ASP A 86 -2.05 -3.19 -3.30
N GLY A 87 -1.15 -3.13 -2.31
CA GLY A 87 0.24 -2.67 -2.45
C GLY A 87 0.45 -1.17 -2.23
N ARG A 88 -0.62 -0.36 -2.36
CA ARG A 88 -0.56 1.09 -2.13
C ARG A 88 -0.43 1.41 -0.66
N THR A 89 0.63 2.13 -0.28
CA THR A 89 0.86 2.55 1.11
C THR A 89 0.20 3.91 1.39
N PHE A 90 -0.35 4.09 2.58
CA PHE A 90 -0.95 5.34 3.05
C PHE A 90 -0.10 5.98 4.15
N ALA A 91 -0.29 7.29 4.38
CA ALA A 91 0.44 8.01 5.42
C ALA A 91 0.22 7.38 6.81
N ALA A 92 1.23 7.51 7.66
CA ALA A 92 1.21 6.91 9.00
C ALA A 92 0.07 7.49 9.85
N LEU A 93 -0.59 6.59 10.57
CA LEU A 93 -1.51 6.84 11.66
C LEU A 93 -0.72 6.82 12.98
N SER A 94 -1.11 7.67 13.93
CA SER A 94 -0.55 7.62 15.28
C SER A 94 -1.54 6.91 16.19
N PHE A 95 -1.23 5.68 16.59
CA PHE A 95 -2.04 4.91 17.51
C PHE A 95 -1.68 5.27 18.95
N GLN A 96 -2.70 5.46 19.78
CA GLN A 96 -2.58 5.71 21.21
C GLN A 96 -3.41 4.69 21.98
N ARG A 97 -2.85 4.17 23.07
CA ARG A 97 -3.50 3.19 23.92
C ARG A 97 -4.69 3.82 24.64
N THR A 98 -5.82 3.13 24.62
CA THR A 98 -7.00 3.45 25.42
C THR A 98 -7.17 2.41 26.54
N ALA A 99 -7.70 2.85 27.67
CA ALA A 99 -7.92 1.95 28.80
C ALA A 99 -9.08 0.99 28.49
N GLN A 100 -8.78 -0.32 28.48
CA GLN A 100 -9.76 -1.41 28.45
C GLN A 100 -9.30 -2.50 29.42
N ASP A 101 -10.26 -3.20 30.02
CA ASP A 101 -10.01 -4.14 31.12
C ASP A 101 -9.59 -5.54 30.64
N ASP A 102 -10.04 -5.96 29.46
CA ASP A 102 -9.93 -7.35 28.95
C ASP A 102 -9.08 -7.52 27.69
N HIS A 103 -8.68 -6.43 27.04
CA HIS A 103 -7.79 -6.43 25.88
C HIS A 103 -6.99 -5.13 25.78
N LEU A 104 -5.95 -5.11 24.93
CA LEU A 104 -5.27 -3.88 24.56
C LEU A 104 -6.04 -3.22 23.42
N GLU A 105 -6.43 -1.97 23.61
CA GLU A 105 -7.09 -1.16 22.60
C GLU A 105 -6.19 0.02 22.24
N PHE A 106 -5.96 0.23 20.95
CA PHE A 106 -5.19 1.35 20.42
C PHE A 106 -6.01 2.07 19.36
N ARG A 107 -6.05 3.41 19.44
CA ARG A 107 -6.86 4.22 18.53
C ARG A 107 -6.01 5.24 17.78
N ALA A 108 -6.33 5.43 16.52
CA ALA A 108 -5.80 6.51 15.70
C ALA A 108 -6.95 7.31 15.10
N THR A 109 -6.85 8.64 15.18
CA THR A 109 -7.77 9.54 14.49
C THR A 109 -7.43 9.61 13.01
N HIS A 110 -8.42 9.40 12.14
CA HIS A 110 -8.28 9.65 10.71
C HIS A 110 -8.27 11.16 10.44
N ASP A 111 -7.23 11.61 9.75
CA ASP A 111 -7.08 12.97 9.23
C ASP A 111 -7.23 12.90 7.71
N PRO A 112 -8.36 13.34 7.14
CA PRO A 112 -8.62 13.29 5.69
C PRO A 112 -7.55 13.99 4.84
N ALA A 113 -6.87 15.01 5.37
CA ALA A 113 -5.83 15.72 4.65
C ALA A 113 -4.52 14.91 4.55
N ARG A 114 -4.23 14.07 5.55
CA ARG A 114 -3.02 13.23 5.60
C ARG A 114 -3.27 11.80 5.12
N HIS A 115 -4.42 11.25 5.46
CA HIS A 115 -4.85 9.87 5.18
C HIS A 115 -5.87 9.82 4.04
N GLY A 116 -5.83 10.81 3.15
CA GLY A 116 -6.74 10.93 2.02
C GLY A 116 -6.74 9.67 1.14
N GLY A 117 -7.92 9.21 0.75
CA GLY A 117 -8.09 7.99 -0.05
C GLY A 117 -8.00 6.66 0.72
N LEU A 118 -7.54 6.63 1.98
CA LEU A 118 -7.43 5.38 2.76
C LEU A 118 -8.78 4.68 2.89
N ILE A 119 -9.82 5.40 3.32
CA ILE A 119 -11.15 4.83 3.53
C ILE A 119 -11.78 4.36 2.20
N ALA A 120 -11.56 5.10 1.12
CA ALA A 120 -12.01 4.67 -0.21
C ALA A 120 -11.29 3.40 -0.65
N ALA A 121 -9.98 3.29 -0.40
CA ALA A 121 -9.19 2.11 -0.71
C ALA A 121 -9.64 0.90 0.12
N LEU A 122 -9.82 1.04 1.43
CA LEU A 122 -10.34 -0.06 2.27
C LEU A 122 -11.72 -0.56 1.81
N ARG A 123 -12.57 0.33 1.29
CA ARG A 123 -13.91 -0.02 0.79
C ARG A 123 -13.91 -0.71 -0.58
N GLY A 124 -12.92 -0.41 -1.42
CA GLY A 124 -12.89 -0.84 -2.83
C GLY A 124 -11.75 -1.78 -3.20
N GLY A 125 -10.79 -1.99 -2.30
CA GLY A 125 -9.62 -2.82 -2.51
C GLY A 125 -9.88 -4.31 -2.28
N GLY A 126 -8.90 -5.14 -2.64
CA GLY A 126 -8.96 -6.59 -2.45
C GLY A 126 -8.29 -7.08 -1.17
N LEU A 127 -7.12 -6.52 -0.84
CA LEU A 127 -6.30 -6.95 0.30
C LEU A 127 -5.75 -5.74 1.06
N GLY A 128 -5.95 -5.74 2.38
CA GLY A 128 -5.35 -4.78 3.29
C GLY A 128 -4.15 -5.37 4.03
N LEU A 129 -3.19 -4.53 4.38
CA LEU A 129 -2.16 -4.78 5.38
C LEU A 129 -2.16 -3.61 6.37
N LEU A 130 -2.16 -3.90 7.66
CA LEU A 130 -1.79 -2.95 8.70
C LEU A 130 -0.41 -3.32 9.24
N ILE A 131 0.54 -2.39 9.19
CA ILE A 131 1.86 -2.52 9.81
C ILE A 131 1.85 -1.64 11.05
N LEU A 132 2.10 -2.22 12.20
CA LEU A 132 2.34 -1.49 13.44
C LEU A 132 3.84 -1.47 13.71
N ASP A 133 4.35 -0.37 14.25
CA ASP A 133 5.77 -0.22 14.58
C ASP A 133 5.98 0.17 16.06
N PRO A 134 5.57 -0.69 17.01
CA PRO A 134 5.88 -0.48 18.42
C PRO A 134 7.40 -0.59 18.66
N ALA A 135 7.99 0.51 19.14
CA ALA A 135 9.41 0.56 19.52
C ALA A 135 10.41 0.18 18.41
N GLY A 136 10.05 0.30 17.13
CA GLY A 136 10.92 -0.06 16.00
C GLY A 136 10.71 -1.48 15.47
N GLU A 137 9.84 -2.27 16.09
CA GLU A 137 9.49 -3.63 15.65
C GLU A 137 8.29 -3.62 14.72
N LYS A 138 8.49 -3.96 13.45
CA LYS A 138 7.42 -3.98 12.44
C LYS A 138 6.57 -5.26 12.56
N LEU A 139 5.31 -5.11 12.97
CA LEU A 139 4.31 -6.16 13.05
C LEU A 139 3.25 -5.97 11.96
N GLY A 140 3.23 -6.85 10.97
CA GLY A 140 2.30 -6.77 9.83
C GLY A 140 1.14 -7.75 9.95
N GLN A 141 -0.09 -7.25 9.82
CA GLN A 141 -1.30 -8.07 9.76
C GLN A 141 -2.06 -7.87 8.46
N THR A 142 -2.10 -8.90 7.62
CA THR A 142 -2.91 -8.92 6.39
C THR A 142 -4.38 -9.17 6.72
N MET A 143 -5.28 -8.52 6.01
CA MET A 143 -6.72 -8.70 6.14
C MET A 143 -7.38 -8.71 4.75
N PRO A 144 -8.22 -9.71 4.42
CA PRO A 144 -9.08 -9.62 3.25
C PRO A 144 -10.00 -8.39 3.36
N LEU A 145 -10.32 -7.76 2.23
CA LEU A 145 -11.28 -6.65 2.19
C LEU A 145 -12.64 -7.08 1.61
N SER A 146 -12.88 -8.40 1.50
CA SER A 146 -14.19 -8.94 1.15
C SER A 146 -15.24 -8.54 2.19
N GLY A 147 -16.28 -7.83 1.75
CA GLY A 147 -17.33 -7.29 2.64
C GLY A 147 -17.00 -5.95 3.30
N ALA A 148 -15.77 -5.44 3.18
CA ALA A 148 -15.36 -4.18 3.80
C ALA A 148 -16.19 -2.98 3.29
N GLY A 149 -16.44 -2.91 1.97
CA GLY A 149 -17.19 -1.82 1.34
C GLY A 149 -18.56 -1.55 1.98
N PRO A 150 -19.46 -2.55 2.01
CA PRO A 150 -20.75 -2.46 2.70
C PRO A 150 -20.65 -2.23 4.21
N ALA A 151 -19.74 -2.94 4.91
CA ALA A 151 -19.60 -2.82 6.37
C ALA A 151 -19.15 -1.41 6.79
N ILE A 152 -18.05 -0.91 6.19
CA ILE A 152 -17.55 0.45 6.41
C ILE A 152 -18.60 1.47 5.98
N GLY A 153 -19.30 1.24 4.85
CA GLY A 153 -20.40 2.11 4.43
C GLY A 153 -21.52 2.24 5.47
N THR A 154 -21.78 1.17 6.24
CA THR A 154 -22.77 1.18 7.34
C THR A 154 -22.24 1.91 8.57
N ALA A 155 -21.00 1.65 8.98
CA ALA A 155 -20.35 2.36 10.09
C ALA A 155 -20.32 3.88 9.85
N LEU A 156 -20.03 4.29 8.62
CA LEU A 156 -20.00 5.69 8.21
C LEU A 156 -21.37 6.40 8.32
N GLN A 157 -22.49 5.68 8.36
CA GLN A 157 -23.81 6.31 8.59
C GLN A 157 -23.96 6.83 10.02
N GLY A 158 -23.17 6.29 10.97
CA GLY A 158 -23.08 6.80 12.33
C GLY A 158 -22.19 8.03 12.50
N CYS A 159 -21.50 8.47 11.43
CA CYS A 159 -20.61 9.61 11.47
C CYS A 159 -21.35 10.93 11.30
N ALA A 160 -20.80 11.98 11.89
CA ALA A 160 -21.34 13.32 11.72
C ALA A 160 -21.21 13.81 10.25
N PRO A 161 -22.13 14.64 9.74
CA PRO A 161 -22.15 15.06 8.33
C PRO A 161 -20.85 15.69 7.83
N GLN A 162 -20.12 16.41 8.68
CA GLN A 162 -18.84 17.00 8.34
C GLN A 162 -17.77 15.95 7.99
N VAL A 163 -17.71 14.85 8.74
CA VAL A 163 -16.77 13.74 8.47
C VAL A 163 -17.08 13.14 7.11
N MET A 164 -18.37 12.97 6.79
CA MET A 164 -18.80 12.43 5.50
C MET A 164 -18.46 13.36 4.33
N ALA A 165 -18.61 14.67 4.50
CA ALA A 165 -18.21 15.66 3.52
C ALA A 165 -16.68 15.68 3.30
N GLU A 166 -15.89 15.57 4.35
CA GLU A 166 -14.43 15.48 4.27
C GLU A 166 -13.98 14.21 3.54
N LEU A 167 -14.58 13.06 3.88
CA LEU A 167 -14.28 11.80 3.21
C LEU A 167 -14.65 11.83 1.72
N ALA A 168 -15.80 12.42 1.36
CA ALA A 168 -16.20 12.58 -0.04
C ALA A 168 -15.24 13.48 -0.83
N ASN A 169 -14.65 14.48 -0.18
CA ASN A 169 -13.65 15.38 -0.78
C ASN A 169 -12.21 14.85 -0.67
N SER A 170 -11.98 13.77 0.07
CA SER A 170 -10.68 13.11 0.25
C SER A 170 -10.32 12.23 -0.96
N THR A 171 -10.45 12.76 -2.18
CA THR A 171 -9.69 12.20 -3.29
C THR A 171 -8.22 12.49 -2.98
N PRO A 172 -7.32 11.49 -2.95
CA PRO A 172 -5.90 11.76 -2.73
C PRO A 172 -5.51 12.86 -3.71
N PRO A 173 -4.93 13.98 -3.24
CA PRO A 173 -4.57 15.07 -4.13
C PRO A 173 -3.66 14.46 -5.19
N ARG A 174 -4.15 14.36 -6.42
CA ARG A 174 -3.28 14.18 -7.58
C ARG A 174 -2.47 15.46 -7.59
N VAL A 175 -1.33 15.45 -6.93
CA VAL A 175 -0.38 16.53 -7.03
C VAL A 175 0.01 16.51 -8.50
N ALA A 176 -0.60 17.41 -9.27
CA ALA A 176 -0.14 17.67 -10.63
C ALA A 176 1.29 18.18 -10.46
N GLN A 177 2.26 17.29 -10.58
CA GLN A 177 3.66 17.70 -10.63
C GLN A 177 3.76 18.71 -11.78
N PRO A 178 4.24 19.93 -11.50
CA PRO A 178 4.38 20.93 -12.55
C PRO A 178 5.28 20.33 -13.63
N ALA A 179 4.73 20.10 -14.82
CA ALA A 179 5.36 19.39 -15.93
C ALA A 179 6.63 20.05 -16.49
N ALA A 180 7.12 21.12 -15.86
CA ALA A 180 8.18 21.99 -16.39
C ALA A 180 9.52 21.87 -15.66
N ALA A 181 9.60 21.27 -14.47
CA ALA A 181 10.85 21.12 -13.72
C ALA A 181 11.28 19.65 -13.66
N LEU A 182 12.58 19.40 -13.92
CA LEU A 182 13.18 18.08 -13.69
C LEU A 182 13.01 17.69 -12.20
N PRO A 183 12.66 16.43 -11.89
CA PRO A 183 12.65 15.97 -10.50
C PRO A 183 13.99 16.24 -9.82
N ALA A 184 13.97 16.66 -8.55
CA ALA A 184 15.17 17.07 -7.82
C ALA A 184 16.29 15.99 -7.80
N PRO A 185 15.99 14.67 -7.67
CA PRO A 185 17.01 13.63 -7.77
C PRO A 185 17.68 13.58 -9.15
N VAL A 186 16.92 13.82 -10.22
CA VAL A 186 17.45 13.84 -11.60
C VAL A 186 18.40 15.01 -11.78
N ALA A 187 18.01 16.21 -11.35
CA ALA A 187 18.87 17.38 -11.45
C ALA A 187 20.19 17.21 -10.67
N ARG A 188 20.13 16.58 -9.49
CA ARG A 188 21.32 16.27 -8.67
C ARG A 188 22.23 15.27 -9.37
N ALA A 189 21.68 14.16 -9.87
CA ALA A 189 22.46 13.15 -10.58
C ALA A 189 23.12 13.73 -11.84
N GLN A 190 22.41 14.58 -12.59
CA GLN A 190 22.99 15.26 -13.76
C GLN A 190 24.17 16.16 -13.36
N ALA A 191 24.09 16.90 -12.26
CA ALA A 191 25.18 17.74 -11.77
C ALA A 191 26.40 16.91 -11.30
N GLU A 192 26.18 15.80 -10.61
CA GLU A 192 27.22 14.85 -10.22
C GLU A 192 27.94 14.29 -11.46
N ILE A 193 27.18 13.78 -12.42
CA ILE A 193 27.72 13.22 -13.66
C ILE A 193 28.46 14.29 -14.47
N LEU A 194 27.96 15.52 -14.55
CA LEU A 194 28.66 16.62 -15.24
C LEU A 194 29.99 16.97 -14.57
N THR A 195 30.12 16.77 -13.26
CA THR A 195 31.38 16.95 -12.53
C THR A 195 32.38 15.87 -12.92
N ASP A 196 31.92 14.63 -13.09
CA ASP A 196 32.77 13.48 -13.44
C ASP A 196 33.15 13.43 -14.94
N CYS A 197 32.19 13.73 -15.81
CA CYS A 197 32.29 13.57 -17.26
C CYS A 197 32.61 14.87 -18.01
N GLY A 198 32.42 16.04 -17.38
CA GLY A 198 32.62 17.35 -17.99
C GLY A 198 31.49 17.82 -18.91
N GLN A 199 31.69 18.98 -19.54
CA GLN A 199 30.66 19.74 -20.28
C GLN A 199 30.17 19.08 -21.59
N GLY A 200 30.82 18.01 -22.05
CA GLY A 200 30.40 17.24 -23.24
C GLY A 200 29.39 16.14 -22.95
N THR A 201 28.95 15.98 -21.70
CA THR A 201 28.02 14.93 -21.27
C THR A 201 26.65 15.11 -21.92
N GLN A 202 26.10 14.02 -22.45
CA GLN A 202 24.74 13.99 -22.96
C GLN A 202 23.90 12.99 -22.16
N PHE A 203 22.67 13.38 -21.81
CA PHE A 203 21.69 12.51 -21.15
C PHE A 203 20.69 12.05 -22.20
N GLY A 204 20.76 10.78 -22.57
CA GLY A 204 19.92 10.19 -23.61
C GLY A 204 18.49 9.92 -23.15
N PRO A 205 17.60 9.56 -24.09
CA PRO A 205 16.25 9.10 -23.78
C PRO A 205 16.32 7.91 -22.81
N GLY A 206 15.55 7.97 -21.73
CA GLY A 206 15.52 6.93 -20.70
C GLY A 206 16.46 7.16 -19.52
N PHE A 207 17.36 8.17 -19.54
CA PHE A 207 18.19 8.49 -18.37
C PHE A 207 17.36 8.68 -17.10
N ALA A 208 16.19 9.31 -17.21
CA ALA A 208 15.20 9.37 -16.15
C ALA A 208 13.84 8.96 -16.70
N GLN A 209 13.18 8.05 -16.00
CA GLN A 209 11.84 7.57 -16.29
C GLN A 209 10.98 7.77 -15.03
N GLN A 210 9.84 8.42 -15.18
CA GLN A 210 8.86 8.54 -14.11
C GLN A 210 7.81 7.44 -14.21
N HIS A 211 7.47 6.83 -13.09
CA HIS A 211 6.46 5.76 -13.00
C HIS A 211 5.94 5.67 -11.56
N ASP A 212 4.74 5.16 -11.36
CA ASP A 212 4.15 4.97 -10.02
C ASP A 212 4.38 3.51 -9.58
N PHE A 213 5.54 3.22 -8.98
CA PHE A 213 5.93 1.84 -8.65
C PHE A 213 5.27 1.31 -7.37
N ASP A 214 4.76 2.18 -6.50
CA ASP A 214 4.08 1.79 -5.26
C ASP A 214 2.57 2.08 -5.24
N ARG A 215 2.03 2.60 -6.36
CA ARG A 215 0.61 2.91 -6.57
C ARG A 215 0.08 3.99 -5.64
N ASP A 216 0.92 4.83 -5.06
CA ASP A 216 0.49 5.91 -4.17
C ASP A 216 -0.09 7.13 -4.91
N GLY A 217 0.05 7.16 -6.25
CA GLY A 217 -0.40 8.23 -7.13
C GLY A 217 0.59 9.37 -7.29
N ILE A 218 1.78 9.27 -6.67
CA ILE A 218 2.94 10.14 -6.81
C ILE A 218 3.94 9.43 -7.72
N LEU A 219 4.52 10.16 -8.68
CA LEU A 219 5.49 9.56 -9.59
C LEU A 219 6.86 9.41 -8.92
N ASP A 220 7.34 8.18 -8.92
CA ASP A 220 8.72 7.81 -8.62
C ASP A 220 9.63 8.10 -9.80
N VAL A 221 10.94 8.04 -9.59
CA VAL A 221 11.94 8.26 -10.63
C VAL A 221 12.92 7.10 -10.66
N LEU A 222 12.98 6.41 -11.79
CA LEU A 222 14.05 5.49 -12.15
C LEU A 222 15.09 6.21 -13.02
N MET A 223 16.34 6.24 -12.57
CA MET A 223 17.48 6.72 -13.33
C MET A 223 18.33 5.57 -13.86
N ARG A 224 18.76 5.69 -15.11
CA ARG A 224 19.45 4.67 -15.91
C ARG A 224 20.76 5.23 -16.43
N TYR A 225 21.87 4.83 -15.83
CA TYR A 225 23.16 5.43 -16.18
C TYR A 225 23.69 4.92 -17.53
N GLU A 226 23.15 3.83 -18.07
CA GLU A 226 23.45 3.37 -19.44
C GLU A 226 23.02 4.39 -20.52
N ALA A 227 22.09 5.29 -20.20
CA ALA A 227 21.59 6.30 -21.14
C ALA A 227 22.47 7.56 -21.18
N VAL A 228 23.53 7.64 -20.39
CA VAL A 228 24.43 8.80 -20.41
C VAL A 228 25.59 8.56 -21.37
N GLN A 229 25.99 9.60 -22.10
CA GLN A 229 27.06 9.54 -23.09
C GLN A 229 28.17 10.50 -22.70
N CYS A 230 29.30 9.95 -22.29
CA CYS A 230 30.54 10.68 -22.05
C CYS A 230 31.74 9.72 -22.18
N ALA A 231 32.96 10.24 -22.40
CA ALA A 231 34.15 9.39 -22.59
C ALA A 231 34.51 8.55 -21.34
N ALA A 232 34.14 9.00 -20.14
CA ALA A 232 34.44 8.36 -18.86
C ALA A 232 33.39 7.33 -18.41
N ILE A 233 32.24 7.22 -19.10
CA ILE A 233 31.07 6.56 -18.51
C ILE A 233 31.22 5.04 -18.36
N ALA A 234 31.86 4.40 -19.35
CA ALA A 234 31.91 2.95 -19.45
C ALA A 234 32.67 2.30 -18.28
N SER A 235 33.52 3.04 -17.57
CA SER A 235 34.27 2.55 -16.40
C SER A 235 33.76 3.06 -15.06
N MET A 236 33.04 4.20 -15.02
CA MET A 236 32.57 4.79 -13.76
C MET A 236 31.19 4.28 -13.34
N TYR A 237 30.29 4.11 -14.31
CA TYR A 237 28.88 3.81 -14.04
C TYR A 237 28.43 2.44 -14.58
N CYS A 238 29.28 1.80 -15.38
CA CYS A 238 29.04 0.48 -15.93
C CYS A 238 30.22 -0.44 -15.65
N GLY A 239 29.93 -1.73 -15.47
CA GLY A 239 30.93 -2.76 -15.22
C GLY A 239 30.43 -4.12 -15.71
N SER A 240 31.08 -5.19 -15.27
CA SER A 240 30.73 -6.56 -15.67
C SER A 240 29.33 -6.98 -15.23
N GLY A 241 28.75 -6.33 -14.21
CA GLY A 241 27.39 -6.59 -13.73
C GLY A 241 26.30 -5.77 -14.44
N GLY A 242 26.66 -4.96 -15.45
CA GLY A 242 25.77 -4.01 -16.11
C GLY A 242 26.04 -2.57 -15.67
N CYS A 243 25.05 -1.70 -15.88
CA CYS A 243 25.15 -0.28 -15.53
C CYS A 243 24.41 0.02 -14.23
N GLY A 244 24.79 1.12 -13.58
CA GLY A 244 24.12 1.65 -12.41
C GLY A 244 22.70 2.10 -12.73
N HIS A 245 21.80 1.83 -11.80
CA HIS A 245 20.43 2.34 -11.78
C HIS A 245 20.17 2.94 -10.40
N ARG A 246 19.32 3.96 -10.35
CA ARG A 246 18.86 4.53 -9.07
C ARG A 246 17.36 4.77 -9.10
N LEU A 247 16.64 4.18 -8.15
CA LEU A 247 15.18 4.34 -8.01
C LEU A 247 14.88 5.20 -6.80
N HIS A 248 14.23 6.34 -6.99
CA HIS A 248 13.73 7.20 -5.90
C HIS A 248 12.22 7.11 -5.82
N ARG A 249 11.70 6.98 -4.59
CA ARG A 249 10.25 7.06 -4.36
C ARG A 249 9.79 8.51 -4.24
N GLY A 250 8.70 8.86 -4.91
CA GLY A 250 8.02 10.14 -4.76
C GLY A 250 7.37 10.28 -3.39
N LEU A 251 7.42 11.47 -2.81
CA LEU A 251 6.81 11.76 -1.50
C LEU A 251 5.83 12.94 -1.61
N PRO A 252 4.85 13.03 -0.67
CA PRO A 252 3.95 14.17 -0.61
C PRO A 252 4.69 15.51 -0.61
N GLY A 253 4.12 16.51 -1.29
CA GLY A 253 4.74 17.83 -1.44
C GLY A 253 5.84 17.90 -2.51
N GLY A 254 6.03 16.83 -3.31
CA GLY A 254 7.01 16.81 -4.40
C GLY A 254 8.44 16.50 -3.96
N ALA A 255 8.62 16.01 -2.72
CA ALA A 255 9.88 15.49 -2.24
C ALA A 255 10.16 14.08 -2.81
N TYR A 256 11.38 13.59 -2.59
CA TYR A 256 11.80 12.24 -2.93
C TYR A 256 12.65 11.67 -1.79
N ASP A 257 12.67 10.35 -1.63
CA ASP A 257 13.60 9.70 -0.71
C ASP A 257 15.05 9.68 -1.24
N ASP A 258 15.98 9.11 -0.46
CA ASP A 258 17.39 9.01 -0.84
C ASP A 258 17.65 8.05 -2.02
N GLY A 259 16.65 7.25 -2.38
CA GLY A 259 16.69 6.28 -3.46
C GLY A 259 17.54 5.05 -3.17
N VAL A 260 17.30 3.99 -3.95
CA VAL A 260 18.05 2.74 -3.92
C VAL A 260 18.91 2.64 -5.17
N TYR A 261 20.19 2.35 -4.98
CA TYR A 261 21.13 2.09 -6.06
C TYR A 261 21.30 0.59 -6.29
N PHE A 262 21.30 0.16 -7.56
CA PHE A 262 21.56 -1.22 -7.96
C PHE A 262 22.27 -1.27 -9.31
N THR A 263 22.85 -2.42 -9.65
CA THR A 263 23.52 -2.65 -10.94
C THR A 263 22.82 -3.76 -11.70
N ALA A 264 22.48 -3.52 -12.95
CA ALA A 264 21.80 -4.48 -13.80
C ALA A 264 22.18 -4.28 -15.27
N HIS A 265 22.17 -5.36 -16.05
CA HIS A 265 22.28 -5.33 -17.51
C HIS A 265 21.03 -4.70 -18.14
N SER A 266 19.86 -4.94 -17.54
CA SER A 266 18.61 -4.28 -17.91
C SER A 266 17.69 -4.12 -16.69
N ALA A 267 16.83 -3.11 -16.72
CA ALA A 267 15.78 -2.91 -15.72
C ALA A 267 14.47 -2.59 -16.45
N THR A 268 13.53 -3.52 -16.54
CA THR A 268 12.29 -3.31 -17.31
C THR A 268 11.14 -2.96 -16.38
N VAL A 269 10.46 -1.85 -16.63
CA VAL A 269 9.25 -1.47 -15.88
C VAL A 269 8.12 -2.46 -16.17
N THR A 270 7.43 -2.89 -15.13
CA THR A 270 6.23 -3.74 -15.20
C THR A 270 5.06 -3.02 -14.57
N GLU A 271 3.83 -3.34 -14.99
CA GLU A 271 2.59 -2.65 -14.55
C GLU A 271 1.75 -3.48 -13.57
N ASN A 272 1.92 -4.81 -13.56
CA ASN A 272 1.08 -5.74 -12.80
C ASN A 272 1.89 -6.90 -12.18
N PRO A 273 2.19 -6.84 -10.86
CA PRO A 273 2.25 -5.60 -10.07
C PRO A 273 3.30 -4.61 -10.62
N PRO A 274 3.18 -3.30 -10.33
CA PRO A 274 4.20 -2.34 -10.68
C PRO A 274 5.53 -2.69 -10.05
N GLY A 275 6.61 -2.44 -10.80
CA GLY A 275 7.95 -2.80 -10.34
C GLY A 275 8.94 -2.89 -11.48
N LEU A 276 10.09 -3.49 -11.21
CA LEU A 276 11.17 -3.70 -12.16
C LEU A 276 11.49 -5.17 -12.30
N VAL A 277 11.64 -5.65 -13.53
CA VAL A 277 12.34 -6.90 -13.82
C VAL A 277 13.78 -6.55 -14.15
N LEU A 278 14.69 -7.02 -13.33
CA LEU A 278 16.13 -6.81 -13.49
C LEU A 278 16.77 -8.03 -14.11
N GLU A 279 17.61 -7.80 -15.11
CA GLU A 279 18.57 -8.78 -15.59
C GLU A 279 19.94 -8.42 -14.97
N THR A 280 20.42 -9.25 -14.06
CA THR A 280 21.67 -9.03 -13.32
C THR A 280 22.69 -10.11 -13.62
N HIS A 281 23.93 -9.93 -13.14
CA HIS A 281 24.96 -10.96 -13.26
C HIS A 281 24.54 -12.27 -12.56
N GLY A 282 24.83 -13.42 -13.17
CA GLY A 282 24.41 -14.73 -12.66
C GLY A 282 24.79 -15.00 -11.20
N SER A 283 25.92 -14.45 -10.73
CA SER A 283 26.38 -14.58 -9.35
C SER A 283 25.42 -14.00 -8.31
N THR A 284 24.56 -13.04 -8.70
CA THR A 284 23.54 -12.47 -7.82
C THR A 284 22.52 -13.53 -7.36
N CYS A 285 22.26 -14.54 -8.21
CA CYS A 285 21.40 -15.68 -7.90
C CYS A 285 22.21 -16.93 -7.46
N GLY A 286 23.51 -16.79 -7.17
CA GLY A 286 24.38 -17.92 -6.83
C GLY A 286 24.78 -18.80 -8.03
N LEU A 287 24.56 -18.34 -9.27
CA LEU A 287 24.98 -19.05 -10.47
C LEU A 287 26.49 -18.84 -10.72
N THR A 288 27.16 -19.89 -11.21
CA THR A 288 28.60 -19.86 -11.52
C THR A 288 28.86 -20.16 -12.99
N GLY A 289 29.88 -19.53 -13.58
CA GLY A 289 30.27 -19.75 -14.98
C GLY A 289 29.27 -19.14 -15.98
N ALA A 290 29.07 -19.79 -17.13
CA ALA A 290 28.21 -19.30 -18.22
C ALA A 290 26.71 -19.63 -18.04
N ALA A 291 26.24 -19.78 -16.81
CA ALA A 291 24.88 -20.25 -16.48
C ALA A 291 23.76 -19.22 -16.80
N GLY A 292 24.07 -18.13 -17.50
CA GLY A 292 23.13 -17.11 -17.90
C GLY A 292 22.95 -15.97 -16.88
N PRO A 293 22.10 -14.99 -17.20
CA PRO A 293 21.81 -13.89 -16.28
C PRO A 293 20.91 -14.33 -15.12
N CYS A 294 20.99 -13.59 -14.01
CA CYS A 294 20.08 -13.72 -12.87
C CYS A 294 18.91 -12.76 -13.05
N ILE A 295 17.70 -13.29 -13.21
CA ILE A 295 16.49 -12.47 -13.30
C ILE A 295 15.92 -12.25 -11.90
N GLN A 296 15.68 -11.00 -11.56
CA GLN A 296 15.07 -10.60 -10.29
C GLN A 296 13.89 -9.68 -10.56
N ARG A 297 12.93 -9.65 -9.64
CA ARG A 297 11.83 -8.69 -9.68
C ARG A 297 11.87 -7.81 -8.44
N LEU A 298 11.98 -6.50 -8.63
CA LEU A 298 11.86 -5.51 -7.57
C LEU A 298 10.44 -4.99 -7.55
N ILE A 299 9.78 -5.11 -6.42
CA ILE A 299 8.44 -4.55 -6.21
C ILE A 299 8.41 -3.79 -4.89
N TRP A 300 7.56 -2.76 -4.82
CA TRP A 300 7.20 -2.20 -3.54
C TRP A 300 6.24 -3.14 -2.83
N GLN A 301 6.64 -3.57 -1.64
CA GLN A 301 5.78 -4.29 -0.73
C GLN A 301 5.89 -3.61 0.63
N TYR A 302 4.77 -3.08 1.11
CA TYR A 302 4.63 -2.61 2.50
C TYR A 302 5.56 -1.43 2.83
N GLY A 303 5.70 -0.50 1.88
CA GLY A 303 6.62 0.63 2.04
C GLY A 303 8.10 0.23 2.08
N ASN A 304 8.45 -0.96 1.57
CA ASN A 304 9.84 -1.36 1.33
C ASN A 304 9.96 -1.88 -0.11
N LEU A 305 11.10 -1.59 -0.73
CA LEU A 305 11.47 -2.23 -1.98
C LEU A 305 11.99 -3.63 -1.65
N ILE A 306 11.33 -4.67 -2.15
CA ILE A 306 11.74 -6.06 -1.96
C ILE A 306 12.16 -6.69 -3.28
N THR A 307 13.02 -7.70 -3.20
CA THR A 307 13.50 -8.47 -4.35
C THR A 307 12.93 -9.87 -4.32
N LEU A 308 12.28 -10.26 -5.41
CA LEU A 308 11.75 -11.59 -5.65
C LEU A 308 12.58 -12.29 -6.75
N PRO A 309 12.64 -13.63 -6.75
CA PRO A 309 13.14 -14.37 -7.91
C PRO A 309 12.32 -14.05 -9.16
N GLY A 310 12.99 -13.83 -10.30
CA GLY A 310 12.33 -13.72 -11.59
C GLY A 310 11.97 -15.10 -12.13
N ASN A 311 10.68 -15.32 -12.42
CA ASN A 311 10.22 -16.44 -13.25
C ASN A 311 10.26 -16.05 -14.72
#